data_AF-A0A658K2A8-F1
#
_entry.id   AF-A0A658K2A8-F1
#
_cell.length_a   1.000
_cell.length_b   1.000
_cell.length_c   1.000
_cell.angle_alpha   90.00
_cell.angle_beta   90.00
_cell.angle_gamma   90.00
#
_symmetry.space_group_name_H-M   'P 1'
#
loop_
_entity.id
_entity.type
_entity.pdbx_description
1 polymer ?
#
loop_
_entity_poly.entity_id
_entity_poly.type
_entity_poly.pdbx_seq_one_letter_code
_entity_poly.pdbx_strand_id
1 'polypeptide(L)'
;MHPGQTARIERDGREVGFLGAIHPELSKTLGLDRPVFVFELVLAEVSTGRLPKFHELSRFPEVRRDLDLLADRDVSASAVLDVIRENAGEWLTDLRLFDVYQGKGIDPHRKSLAVGLTWQHPSRTLNDDEVNATTLAILTSLEERLNATLRK
;
A
#
# COMPACT_ATOMS: atom_id res chain seq x y z
N MET A 1 14.95 11.36 -15.63
CA MET A 1 14.13 11.85 -14.49
C MET A 1 14.94 11.77 -13.21
N HIS A 2 14.48 12.36 -12.10
CA HIS A 2 15.17 12.35 -10.81
C HIS A 2 15.25 10.93 -10.21
N PRO A 3 16.44 10.39 -9.88
CA PRO A 3 16.62 8.98 -9.53
C PRO A 3 15.85 8.55 -8.26
N GLY A 4 15.71 9.44 -7.26
CA GLY A 4 14.95 9.15 -6.03
C GLY A 4 13.47 9.52 -6.08
N GLN A 5 12.96 10.03 -7.20
CA GLN A 5 11.58 10.53 -7.36
C GLN A 5 11.01 10.13 -8.71
N THR A 6 11.21 8.87 -9.09
CA THR A 6 10.74 8.29 -10.34
C THR A 6 10.12 6.93 -10.05
N ALA A 7 8.93 6.70 -10.61
CA ALA A 7 8.25 5.42 -10.60
C ALA A 7 8.10 4.91 -12.04
N ARG A 8 8.47 3.64 -12.23
CA ARG A 8 8.07 2.87 -13.41
C ARG A 8 6.66 2.36 -13.18
N ILE A 9 5.77 2.57 -14.14
CA ILE A 9 4.37 2.18 -14.07
C ILE A 9 4.24 0.84 -14.78
N GLU A 10 3.62 -0.13 -14.10
CA GLU A 10 3.39 -1.46 -14.65
C GLU A 10 1.91 -1.83 -14.63
N ARG A 11 1.51 -2.68 -15.58
CA ARG A 11 0.24 -3.38 -15.60
C ARG A 11 0.50 -4.84 -15.91
N ASP A 12 0.10 -5.73 -15.00
CA ASP A 12 0.31 -7.18 -15.11
C ASP A 12 1.78 -7.55 -15.42
N GLY A 13 2.72 -6.84 -14.79
CA GLY A 13 4.18 -7.03 -14.95
C GLY A 13 4.77 -6.45 -16.23
N ARG A 14 3.98 -5.76 -17.07
CA ARG A 14 4.45 -5.06 -18.26
C ARG A 14 4.65 -3.59 -17.98
N GLU A 15 5.74 -3.02 -18.46
CA GLU A 15 5.98 -1.57 -18.39
C GLU A 15 4.96 -0.83 -19.26
N VAL A 16 4.26 0.12 -18.64
CA VAL A 16 3.25 0.98 -19.26
C VAL A 16 3.75 2.42 -19.40
N GLY A 17 4.78 2.79 -18.65
CA GLY A 17 5.39 4.10 -18.75
C GLY A 17 6.04 4.55 -17.44
N PHE A 18 6.13 5.86 -17.26
CA PHE A 18 6.83 6.46 -16.13
C PHE A 18 6.10 7.68 -15.57
N LEU A 19 6.31 7.94 -14.29
CA LEU A 19 5.91 9.16 -13.59
C LEU A 19 7.06 9.59 -12.69
N GLY A 20 7.42 10.87 -12.69
CA GLY A 20 8.47 11.35 -11.78
C GLY A 20 8.81 12.82 -11.93
N ALA A 21 9.71 13.28 -11.06
CA ALA A 21 10.27 14.62 -11.17
C ALA A 21 11.30 14.69 -12.31
N ILE A 22 11.34 15.82 -13.01
CA ILE A 22 12.43 16.12 -13.96
C ILE A 22 13.76 16.15 -13.20
N HIS A 23 14.83 15.68 -13.84
CA HIS A 23 16.17 15.68 -13.24
C HIS A 23 16.62 17.12 -12.95
N PRO A 24 17.20 17.44 -11.77
CA PRO A 24 17.55 18.81 -11.40
C PRO A 24 18.47 19.51 -12.41
N GLU A 25 19.43 18.77 -12.99
CA GLU A 25 20.30 19.30 -14.05
C GLU A 25 19.52 19.68 -15.31
N LEU A 26 18.54 18.86 -15.71
CA LEU A 26 17.70 19.13 -16.86
C LEU A 26 16.76 20.32 -16.58
N SER A 27 16.21 20.41 -15.37
CA SER A 27 15.42 21.57 -14.94
C SER A 27 16.22 22.86 -15.06
N LYS A 28 17.50 22.86 -14.64
CA LYS A 28 18.39 24.00 -14.77
C LYS A 28 18.65 24.37 -16.23
N THR A 29 18.93 23.39 -17.09
CA THR A 29 19.17 23.61 -18.52
C THR A 29 17.95 24.19 -19.23
N LEU A 30 16.74 23.80 -18.82
CA LEU A 30 15.48 24.27 -19.41
C LEU A 30 14.94 25.56 -18.78
N GLY A 31 15.61 26.13 -17.77
CA GLY A 31 15.16 27.33 -17.07
C GLY A 31 13.90 27.12 -16.23
N LEU A 32 13.74 25.92 -15.65
CA LEU A 32 12.61 25.59 -14.80
C LEU A 32 12.91 25.94 -13.34
N ASP A 33 12.29 27.01 -12.85
CA ASP A 33 12.54 27.56 -11.50
C ASP A 33 11.78 26.82 -10.38
N ARG A 34 11.00 25.80 -10.72
CA ARG A 34 10.19 25.01 -9.78
C ARG A 34 10.32 23.52 -10.08
N PRO A 35 10.13 22.63 -9.09
CA PRO A 35 10.03 21.20 -9.35
C PRO A 35 8.91 20.92 -10.36
N VAL A 36 9.25 20.26 -11.46
CA VAL A 36 8.30 19.84 -12.49
C VAL A 36 8.19 18.32 -12.46
N PHE A 37 6.96 17.83 -12.44
CA PHE A 37 6.63 16.41 -12.51
C PHE A 37 6.05 16.11 -13.89
N VAL A 38 6.47 14.99 -14.46
CA VAL A 38 6.06 14.52 -15.78
C VAL A 38 5.62 13.08 -15.69
N PHE A 39 4.73 12.69 -16.61
CA PHE A 39 4.42 11.29 -16.86
C PHE A 39 4.30 11.03 -18.36
N GLU A 40 4.54 9.79 -18.74
CA GLU A 40 4.34 9.28 -20.09
C GLU A 40 3.79 7.87 -20.01
N LEU A 41 2.80 7.55 -20.86
CA LEU A 41 2.10 6.26 -20.86
C LEU A 41 1.89 5.74 -22.27
N VAL A 42 2.03 4.42 -22.44
CA VAL A 42 1.62 3.70 -23.64
C VAL A 42 0.10 3.56 -23.63
N LEU A 43 -0.60 4.37 -24.44
CA LEU A 43 -2.06 4.43 -24.45
C LEU A 43 -2.73 3.06 -24.67
N ALA A 44 -2.16 2.22 -25.53
CA ALA A 44 -2.69 0.88 -25.81
C ALA A 44 -2.80 0.03 -24.53
N GLU A 45 -1.83 0.15 -23.62
CA GLU A 45 -1.77 -0.62 -22.37
C GLU A 45 -2.75 -0.12 -21.29
N VAL A 46 -3.34 1.08 -21.46
CA VAL A 46 -4.31 1.66 -20.49
C VAL A 46 -5.71 1.86 -21.06
N SER A 47 -5.89 1.67 -22.37
CA SER A 47 -7.16 1.91 -23.08
C SER A 47 -8.29 0.96 -22.66
N THR A 48 -7.96 -0.20 -22.10
CA THR A 48 -8.91 -1.24 -21.71
C THR A 48 -9.27 -1.17 -20.23
N GLY A 49 -10.56 -0.98 -19.95
CA GLY A 49 -11.12 -1.02 -18.59
C GLY A 49 -11.76 -2.37 -18.25
N ARG A 50 -12.40 -2.45 -17.07
CA ARG A 50 -13.24 -3.59 -16.65
C ARG A 50 -14.68 -3.12 -16.54
N LEU A 51 -15.63 -3.92 -17.01
CA LEU A 51 -17.05 -3.66 -16.77
C LEU A 51 -17.37 -3.88 -15.29
N PRO A 52 -18.18 -3.00 -14.67
CA PRO A 52 -18.64 -3.20 -13.30
C PRO A 52 -19.34 -4.55 -13.15
N LYS A 53 -18.96 -5.30 -12.13
CA LYS A 53 -19.64 -6.53 -11.71
C LYS A 53 -20.32 -6.28 -10.39
N PHE A 54 -21.60 -6.59 -10.33
CA PHE A 54 -22.34 -6.50 -9.08
C PHE A 54 -21.84 -7.57 -8.11
N HIS A 55 -21.62 -7.14 -6.87
CA HIS A 55 -21.40 -8.00 -5.72
C HIS A 55 -22.48 -7.65 -4.70
N GLU A 56 -23.08 -8.67 -4.08
CA GLU A 56 -24.08 -8.45 -3.04
C GLU A 56 -23.48 -7.67 -1.87
N LEU A 57 -24.23 -6.69 -1.39
CA LEU A 57 -23.86 -5.93 -0.21
C LEU A 57 -24.24 -6.74 1.03
N SER A 58 -23.25 -7.02 1.88
CA SER A 58 -23.52 -7.66 3.17
C SER A 58 -24.40 -6.76 4.03
N ARG A 59 -25.35 -7.38 4.73
CA ARG A 59 -26.18 -6.72 5.76
C ARG A 59 -25.58 -6.89 7.17
N PHE A 60 -24.47 -7.61 7.28
CA PHE A 60 -23.79 -7.89 8.53
C PHE A 60 -22.77 -6.80 8.85
N PRO A 61 -22.48 -6.52 10.13
CA PRO A 61 -21.56 -5.45 10.51
C PRO A 61 -20.14 -5.73 10.00
N GLU A 62 -19.42 -4.65 9.70
CA GLU A 62 -17.98 -4.67 9.45
C GLU A 62 -17.19 -4.73 10.77
N VAL A 63 -16.01 -5.33 10.73
CA VAL A 63 -15.03 -5.32 11.82
C VAL A 63 -13.77 -4.64 11.33
N ARG A 64 -13.28 -3.66 12.09
CA ARG A 64 -12.07 -2.91 11.76
C ARG A 64 -10.98 -3.11 12.80
N ARG A 65 -9.74 -3.30 12.34
CA ARG A 65 -8.52 -3.27 13.16
C ARG A 65 -7.53 -2.29 12.55
N ASP A 66 -6.98 -1.43 13.40
CA ASP A 66 -5.88 -0.56 13.02
C ASP A 66 -4.57 -1.14 13.60
N LEU A 67 -3.53 -1.21 12.78
CA LEU A 67 -2.21 -1.72 13.14
C LEU A 67 -1.16 -0.65 12.88
N ASP A 68 -0.30 -0.40 13.87
CA ASP A 68 0.91 0.39 13.70
C ASP A 68 2.11 -0.52 13.49
N LEU A 69 2.65 -0.52 12.28
CA LEU A 69 3.71 -1.43 11.84
C LEU A 69 5.04 -0.69 11.76
N LEU A 70 6.02 -1.09 12.55
CA LEU A 70 7.39 -0.60 12.46
C LEU A 70 8.15 -1.47 11.44
N ALA A 71 8.70 -0.84 10.40
CA ALA A 71 9.45 -1.49 9.34
C ALA A 71 10.70 -0.65 8.98
N ASP A 72 11.68 -1.25 8.30
CA ASP A 72 12.83 -0.50 7.81
C ASP A 72 12.43 0.57 6.79
N ARG A 73 13.17 1.68 6.75
CA ARG A 73 12.81 2.85 5.94
C ARG A 73 12.70 2.53 4.45
N ASP A 74 13.50 1.60 3.97
CA ASP A 74 13.61 1.24 2.56
C ASP A 74 12.55 0.21 2.12
N VAL A 75 11.86 -0.45 3.06
CA VAL A 75 10.73 -1.34 2.74
C VAL A 75 9.60 -0.51 2.15
N SER A 76 9.16 -0.81 0.93
CA SER A 76 8.08 -0.05 0.30
C SER A 76 6.76 -0.25 1.04
N ALA A 77 5.92 0.79 1.10
CA ALA A 77 4.60 0.64 1.68
C ALA A 77 3.75 -0.39 0.91
N SER A 78 3.92 -0.48 -0.41
CA SER A 78 3.25 -1.52 -1.22
C SER A 78 3.59 -2.91 -0.72
N ALA A 79 4.88 -3.22 -0.48
CA ALA A 79 5.29 -4.54 0.00
C ALA A 79 4.58 -4.92 1.31
N VAL A 80 4.43 -3.98 2.24
CA VAL A 80 3.68 -4.19 3.49
C VAL A 80 2.20 -4.45 3.21
N LEU A 81 1.56 -3.62 2.38
CA LEU A 81 0.14 -3.79 2.04
C LEU A 81 -0.13 -5.09 1.27
N ASP A 82 0.79 -5.52 0.43
CA ASP A 82 0.67 -6.74 -0.37
C ASP A 82 0.78 -7.98 0.53
N VAL A 83 1.75 -8.01 1.46
CA VAL A 83 1.83 -9.06 2.49
C VAL A 83 0.55 -9.13 3.32
N ILE A 84 -0.02 -7.97 3.70
CA ILE A 84 -1.29 -7.93 4.43
C ILE A 84 -2.41 -8.56 3.59
N ARG A 85 -2.59 -8.13 2.34
CA ARG A 85 -3.66 -8.64 1.46
C ARG A 85 -3.57 -10.15 1.25
N GLU A 86 -2.36 -10.67 1.06
CA GLU A 86 -2.11 -12.10 0.87
C GLU A 86 -2.50 -12.95 2.09
N ASN A 87 -2.47 -12.37 3.30
CA ASN A 87 -2.71 -13.08 4.56
C ASN A 87 -4.02 -12.69 5.27
N ALA A 88 -4.75 -11.68 4.77
CA ALA A 88 -5.96 -11.18 5.40
C ALA A 88 -7.23 -12.02 5.15
N GLY A 89 -7.11 -13.07 4.35
CA GLY A 89 -8.22 -13.96 4.00
C GLY A 89 -9.23 -13.32 3.04
N GLU A 90 -10.31 -14.06 2.79
CA GLU A 90 -11.29 -13.73 1.75
C GLU A 90 -12.17 -12.52 2.09
N TRP A 91 -12.37 -12.24 3.37
CA TRP A 91 -13.36 -11.26 3.84
C TRP A 91 -12.82 -9.85 4.02
N LEU A 92 -11.56 -9.58 3.65
CA LEU A 92 -11.00 -8.23 3.68
C LEU A 92 -11.67 -7.38 2.60
N THR A 93 -12.39 -6.35 3.02
CA THR A 93 -13.12 -5.44 2.13
C THR A 93 -12.41 -4.11 1.91
N ASP A 94 -11.58 -3.69 2.87
CA ASP A 94 -10.76 -2.48 2.74
C ASP A 94 -9.41 -2.64 3.46
N LEU A 95 -8.38 -2.04 2.86
CA LEU A 95 -7.05 -1.92 3.43
C LEU A 95 -6.49 -0.55 3.08
N ARG A 96 -6.25 0.25 4.12
CA ARG A 96 -5.83 1.63 3.96
C ARG A 96 -4.60 1.96 4.78
N LEU A 97 -3.54 2.42 4.13
CA LEU A 97 -2.47 3.18 4.78
C LEU A 97 -2.97 4.59 5.06
N PHE A 98 -3.01 4.99 6.33
CA PHE A 98 -3.52 6.31 6.72
C PHE A 98 -2.48 7.21 7.41
N ASP A 99 -1.35 6.65 7.87
CA ASP A 99 -0.22 7.45 8.36
C ASP A 99 1.14 6.80 8.08
N VAL A 100 2.16 7.64 7.91
CA VAL A 100 3.57 7.25 7.83
C VAL A 100 4.38 8.17 8.73
N TYR A 101 4.83 7.63 9.86
CA TYR A 101 5.61 8.40 10.84
C TYR A 101 7.10 8.10 10.75
N GLN A 102 7.89 9.16 10.59
CA GLN A 102 9.36 9.16 10.64
C GLN A 102 9.80 10.32 11.53
N GLY A 103 10.18 10.04 12.77
CA GLY A 103 10.48 11.10 13.73
C GLY A 103 11.02 10.59 15.06
N LYS A 104 11.01 11.48 16.05
CA LYS A 104 11.49 11.17 17.40
C LYS A 104 10.67 10.04 18.01
N GLY A 105 11.32 9.14 18.76
CA GLY A 105 10.65 8.02 19.42
C GLY A 105 10.53 6.74 18.59
N ILE A 106 11.09 6.70 17.38
CA ILE A 106 11.37 5.46 16.65
C ILE A 106 12.83 5.44 16.17
N ASP A 107 13.34 4.26 15.84
CA ASP A 107 14.68 4.09 15.28
C ASP A 107 14.86 4.95 14.00
N PRO A 108 15.96 5.71 13.84
CA PRO A 108 16.18 6.59 12.68
C PRO A 108 16.20 5.89 11.32
N HIS A 109 16.44 4.58 11.29
CA HIS A 109 16.44 3.74 10.10
C HIS A 109 15.11 3.03 9.86
N ARG A 110 14.11 3.27 10.72
CA ARG A 110 12.77 2.69 10.63
C ARG A 110 11.71 3.75 10.40
N LYS A 111 10.53 3.29 10.01
CA LYS A 111 9.30 4.09 9.87
C LYS A 111 8.12 3.32 10.44
N SER A 112 7.16 4.04 11.00
CA SER A 112 5.88 3.47 11.42
C SER A 112 4.87 3.65 10.29
N LEU A 113 4.12 2.60 9.96
CA LEU A 113 3.05 2.60 8.98
C LEU A 113 1.75 2.28 9.71
N ALA A 114 0.83 3.23 9.78
CA ALA A 114 -0.49 3.01 10.38
C ALA A 114 -1.46 2.55 9.30
N VAL A 115 -1.96 1.32 9.42
CA VAL A 115 -2.85 0.69 8.45
C VAL A 115 -4.17 0.31 9.10
N GLY A 116 -5.27 0.57 8.41
CA GLY A 116 -6.61 0.15 8.79
C GLY A 116 -7.07 -1.00 7.90
N LEU A 117 -7.52 -2.07 8.54
CA LEU A 117 -8.04 -3.26 7.88
C LEU A 117 -9.51 -3.42 8.24
N THR A 118 -10.36 -3.60 7.24
CA THR A 118 -11.79 -3.81 7.42
C THR A 118 -12.20 -5.13 6.82
N TRP A 119 -12.89 -5.96 7.60
CA TRP A 119 -13.48 -7.20 7.16
C TRP A 119 -15.00 -7.18 7.26
N GLN A 120 -15.66 -7.84 6.31
CA GLN A 120 -17.10 -8.03 6.33
C GLN A 120 -17.48 -9.34 5.64
N HIS A 121 -18.17 -10.22 6.36
CA HIS A 121 -18.63 -11.49 5.82
C HIS A 121 -20.01 -11.31 5.16
N PRO A 122 -20.31 -11.98 4.03
CA PRO A 122 -21.56 -11.78 3.29
C PRO A 122 -22.80 -12.38 3.97
N SER A 123 -22.64 -13.46 4.75
CA SER A 123 -23.76 -14.24 5.30
C SER A 123 -23.82 -14.41 6.83
N ARG A 124 -22.91 -13.79 7.61
CA ARG A 124 -22.92 -13.84 9.08
C ARG A 124 -22.09 -12.70 9.67
N THR A 125 -22.22 -12.46 10.97
CA THR A 125 -21.30 -11.59 11.71
C THR A 125 -19.96 -12.31 11.91
N LEU A 126 -18.85 -11.57 11.77
CA LEU A 126 -17.53 -12.05 12.15
C LEU A 126 -17.37 -11.97 13.68
N ASN A 127 -16.86 -13.03 14.30
CA ASN A 127 -16.51 -13.04 15.71
C ASN A 127 -15.10 -12.47 15.93
N ASP A 128 -14.78 -12.10 17.16
CA ASP A 128 -13.46 -11.54 17.48
C ASP A 128 -12.33 -12.55 17.29
N ASP A 129 -12.57 -13.83 17.59
CA ASP A 129 -11.54 -14.88 17.55
C ASP A 129 -11.01 -15.10 16.13
N GLU A 130 -11.87 -15.12 15.11
CA GLU A 130 -11.46 -15.30 13.72
C GLU A 130 -10.72 -14.08 13.17
N VAL A 131 -11.13 -12.87 13.55
CA VAL A 131 -10.45 -11.63 13.17
C VAL A 131 -9.09 -11.55 13.85
N ASN A 132 -9.00 -11.95 15.13
CA ASN A 132 -7.74 -11.98 15.87
C ASN A 132 -6.78 -13.03 15.29
N ALA A 133 -7.27 -14.23 14.95
CA ALA A 133 -6.46 -15.26 14.29
C ALA A 133 -5.90 -14.77 12.93
N THR A 134 -6.73 -14.10 12.13
CA THR A 134 -6.32 -13.49 10.86
C THR A 134 -5.28 -12.39 11.07
N THR A 135 -5.48 -11.54 12.08
CA THR A 135 -4.56 -10.47 12.44
C THR A 135 -3.20 -11.02 12.87
N LEU A 136 -3.18 -12.09 13.66
CA LEU A 136 -1.95 -12.77 14.06
C LEU A 136 -1.21 -13.36 12.85
N ALA A 137 -1.91 -14.01 11.92
CA ALA A 137 -1.30 -14.55 10.70
C ALA A 137 -0.65 -13.44 9.84
N ILE A 138 -1.32 -12.29 9.70
CA ILE A 138 -0.75 -11.10 9.03
C ILE A 138 0.54 -10.65 9.72
N LEU A 139 0.51 -10.49 11.05
CA LEU A 139 1.67 -10.03 11.82
C LEU A 139 2.85 -11.00 11.71
N THR A 140 2.60 -12.31 11.78
CA THR A 140 3.63 -13.34 11.58
C THR A 140 4.25 -13.24 10.19
N SER A 141 3.44 -13.11 9.13
CA SER A 141 3.98 -13.01 7.76
C SER A 141 4.76 -11.71 7.52
N LEU A 142 4.33 -10.60 8.13
CA LEU A 142 5.02 -9.32 8.09
C LEU A 142 6.38 -9.39 8.79
N GLU A 143 6.45 -10.08 9.93
CA GLU A 143 7.70 -10.30 10.67
C GLU A 143 8.66 -11.18 9.85
N GLU A 144 8.18 -12.31 9.33
CA GLU A 144 9.01 -13.26 8.57
C GLU A 144 9.53 -12.71 7.23
N ARG A 145 8.71 -11.95 6.50
CA ARG A 145 9.05 -11.50 5.14
C ARG A 145 9.73 -10.14 5.10
N LEU A 146 9.40 -9.25 6.03
CA LEU A 146 9.81 -7.85 5.99
C LEU A 146 10.47 -7.36 7.28
N ASN A 147 10.66 -8.24 8.28
CA ASN A 147 11.07 -7.86 9.63
C ASN A 147 10.19 -6.73 10.22
N ALA A 148 8.93 -6.66 9.80
CA ALA A 148 7.99 -5.64 10.25
C ALA A 148 7.31 -6.10 11.54
N THR A 149 7.28 -5.24 12.54
CA THR A 149 6.84 -5.57 13.91
C THR A 149 5.73 -4.65 14.36
N LEU A 150 4.74 -5.16 15.11
CA LEU A 150 3.72 -4.33 15.73
C LEU A 150 4.36 -3.35 16.72
N ARG A 151 4.05 -2.06 16.56
CA ARG A 151 4.43 -1.00 17.50
C ARG A 151 3.46 -1.01 18.68
N LYS A 152 4.02 -1.03 19.89
CA LYS A 152 3.27 -0.91 21.16
C LYS A 152 3.21 0.53 21.62
#